data_AF-A0A7C2X1H3-F1
#
_entry.id   AF-A0A7C2X1H3-F1
#
_cell.length_a   1.000
_cell.length_b   1.000
_cell.length_c   1.000
_cell.angle_alpha   90.00
_cell.angle_beta   90.00
_cell.angle_gamma   90.00
#
_symmetry.space_group_name_H-M   'P 1'
#
loop_
_entity.id
_entity.type
_entity.pdbx_description
1 polymer ?
#
loop_
_entity_poly.entity_id
_entity_poly.type
_entity_poly.pdbx_seq_one_letter_code
_entity_poly.pdbx_strand_id
1 'polypeptide(L)'
;MAVLVLALAVVGYLLYRFSFGDPLVPVGYESYQEPAAASEPYVTAPPGSQYSGNPPYVKRPGKYIYLINNADAGNVSFEALKAFIISDQTDRDLYIPGMRMCGSFAETLHNNAERAGIRAAMVILQFEDGSVPHALNAFETTDMGLVYIDCTGARRSPADFEEWLYKLFYVVGQDRMAYVMKGKEYGTILIEDAESNQYSYYAGYSKSRIEDEHFFFERPGIVKSITIYW
;
A
#
# COMPACT_ATOMS: atom_id res chain seq x y z
N MET A 1 -8.22 -18.47 -34.00
CA MET A 1 -9.42 -18.07 -33.21
C MET A 1 -9.02 -17.47 -31.87
N ALA A 2 -8.28 -18.16 -30.99
CA ALA A 2 -7.88 -17.62 -29.67
C ALA A 2 -7.05 -16.31 -29.73
N VAL A 3 -6.12 -16.19 -30.68
CA VAL A 3 -5.27 -14.99 -30.82
C VAL A 3 -6.08 -13.75 -31.23
N LEU A 4 -7.15 -13.92 -32.01
CA LEU A 4 -8.00 -12.82 -32.48
C LEU A 4 -8.90 -12.29 -31.34
N VAL A 5 -9.40 -13.19 -30.49
CA VAL A 5 -10.18 -12.83 -29.30
C VAL A 5 -9.32 -12.09 -28.29
N LEU A 6 -8.07 -12.54 -28.08
CA LEU A 6 -7.12 -11.87 -27.20
C LEU A 6 -6.78 -10.46 -27.71
N ALA A 7 -6.55 -10.31 -29.01
CA ALA A 7 -6.27 -9.01 -29.63
C ALA A 7 -7.45 -8.03 -29.51
N LEU A 8 -8.69 -8.52 -29.67
CA LEU A 8 -9.90 -7.70 -29.50
C LEU A 8 -10.13 -7.29 -28.04
N ALA A 9 -9.82 -8.17 -27.07
CA ALA A 9 -9.87 -7.83 -25.65
C ALA A 9 -8.82 -6.79 -25.26
N VAL A 10 -7.58 -6.92 -25.77
CA VAL A 10 -6.51 -5.94 -25.58
C VAL A 10 -6.88 -4.58 -26.18
N VAL A 11 -7.40 -4.55 -27.41
CA VAL A 11 -7.80 -3.31 -28.08
C VAL A 11 -9.00 -2.68 -27.38
N GLY A 12 -9.99 -3.47 -26.96
CA GLY A 12 -11.13 -2.99 -26.18
C GLY A 12 -10.72 -2.39 -24.84
N TYR A 13 -9.78 -3.01 -24.13
CA TYR A 13 -9.24 -2.50 -22.87
C TYR A 13 -8.40 -1.24 -23.06
N LEU A 14 -7.53 -1.19 -24.06
CA LEU A 14 -6.73 0.00 -24.37
C LEU A 14 -7.65 1.18 -24.76
N LEU A 15 -8.69 0.91 -25.56
CA LEU A 15 -9.70 1.92 -25.84
C LEU A 15 -10.42 2.34 -24.56
N TYR A 16 -10.85 1.42 -23.69
CA TYR A 16 -11.48 1.79 -22.42
C TYR A 16 -10.56 2.65 -21.51
N ARG A 17 -9.29 2.26 -21.35
CA ARG A 17 -8.30 2.94 -20.50
C ARG A 17 -7.87 4.30 -21.03
N PHE A 18 -7.86 4.49 -22.36
CA PHE A 18 -7.43 5.73 -23.00
C PHE A 18 -8.58 6.56 -23.60
N SER A 19 -9.84 6.11 -23.50
CA SER A 19 -11.01 6.83 -24.05
C SER A 19 -11.66 7.81 -23.07
N PHE A 20 -11.12 7.98 -21.86
CA PHE A 20 -11.54 9.05 -20.96
C PHE A 20 -10.32 9.86 -20.56
N GLY A 21 -10.29 11.12 -20.98
CA GLY A 21 -9.26 12.08 -20.60
C GLY A 21 -9.30 12.34 -19.10
N ASP A 22 -8.10 12.48 -18.53
CA ASP A 22 -7.77 12.65 -17.12
C ASP A 22 -8.34 11.55 -16.19
N PRO A 23 -7.66 11.21 -15.08
CA PRO A 23 -8.27 10.36 -14.07
C PRO A 23 -9.59 11.04 -13.66
N LEU A 24 -10.71 10.40 -13.97
CA LEU A 24 -12.01 10.87 -13.50
C LEU A 24 -11.98 10.76 -11.99
N VAL A 25 -11.69 11.87 -11.30
CA VAL A 25 -11.94 12.00 -9.87
C VAL A 25 -13.38 11.55 -9.66
N PRO A 26 -13.65 10.52 -8.83
CA PRO A 26 -14.95 9.88 -8.88
C PRO A 26 -16.06 10.87 -8.53
N VAL A 27 -17.10 10.93 -9.38
CA VAL A 27 -18.25 11.83 -9.22
C VAL A 27 -18.86 11.61 -7.82
N GLY A 28 -18.74 12.61 -6.94
CA GLY A 28 -19.21 12.55 -5.55
C GLY A 28 -18.15 12.76 -4.47
N TYR A 29 -16.86 12.88 -4.81
CA TYR A 29 -15.81 13.25 -3.84
C TYR A 29 -16.06 14.63 -3.20
N GLU A 30 -16.52 15.61 -3.99
CA GLU A 30 -16.76 17.00 -3.55
C GLU A 30 -17.86 17.12 -2.49
N SER A 31 -18.75 16.12 -2.39
CA SER A 31 -19.90 16.16 -1.48
C SER A 31 -19.66 15.42 -0.17
N TYR A 32 -18.56 14.68 -0.02
CA TYR A 32 -18.25 13.99 1.22
C TYR A 32 -17.49 14.91 2.18
N GLN A 33 -18.23 15.51 3.12
CA GLN A 33 -17.66 16.14 4.31
C GLN A 33 -17.74 15.17 5.48
N GLU A 34 -16.58 14.66 5.91
CA GLU A 34 -16.50 13.96 7.19
C GLU A 34 -16.71 15.00 8.32
N PRO A 35 -17.52 14.72 9.36
CA PRO A 35 -17.56 15.59 10.53
C PRO A 35 -16.15 15.74 11.08
N ALA A 36 -15.75 16.98 11.41
CA ALA A 36 -14.43 17.31 11.93
C ALA A 36 -14.11 16.47 13.17
N ALA A 37 -13.49 15.32 12.96
CA ALA A 37 -12.98 14.45 14.00
C ALA A 37 -11.47 14.65 14.05
N ALA A 38 -11.00 14.96 15.26
CA ALA A 38 -9.64 15.28 15.65
C ALA A 38 -8.54 14.87 14.64
N SER A 39 -7.94 15.89 14.05
CA SER A 39 -6.64 15.80 13.41
C SER A 39 -5.63 15.19 14.40
N GLU A 40 -5.02 14.07 14.00
CA GLU A 40 -3.57 13.90 13.83
C GLU A 40 -3.13 12.44 14.04
N PRO A 41 -2.20 11.92 13.22
CA PRO A 41 -1.70 10.56 13.33
C PRO A 41 -0.82 10.41 14.57
N TYR A 42 -1.06 9.33 15.33
CA TYR A 42 -0.20 8.90 16.41
C TYR A 42 1.14 8.44 15.86
N VAL A 43 2.12 9.34 15.94
CA VAL A 43 3.52 9.02 15.77
C VAL A 43 4.07 8.63 17.16
N THR A 44 4.35 7.33 17.40
CA THR A 44 4.96 6.87 18.67
C THR A 44 6.44 7.25 18.80
N ALA A 45 7.06 7.76 17.75
CA ALA A 45 8.44 8.22 17.72
C ALA A 45 8.51 9.45 16.78
N PRO A 46 8.72 10.69 17.27
CA PRO A 46 8.71 11.89 16.44
C PRO A 46 9.57 11.70 15.18
N PRO A 47 9.28 12.38 14.05
CA PRO A 47 10.11 12.27 12.86
C PRO A 47 11.58 12.70 13.08
N GLY A 48 12.02 13.09 14.28
CA GLY A 48 13.45 13.26 14.60
C GLY A 48 14.12 12.06 15.29
N SER A 49 13.38 11.02 15.68
CA SER A 49 13.91 9.85 16.40
C SER A 49 13.93 8.63 15.51
N GLN A 50 15.11 8.05 15.32
CA GLN A 50 15.30 6.74 14.70
C GLN A 50 15.14 5.67 15.78
N TYR A 51 14.36 4.63 15.53
CA TYR A 51 14.12 3.55 16.48
C TYR A 51 15.40 2.73 16.64
N SER A 52 16.01 2.81 17.83
CA SER A 52 17.18 1.98 18.16
C SER A 52 16.73 0.56 18.50
N GLY A 53 16.57 -0.31 17.51
CA GLY A 53 16.28 -1.73 17.70
C GLY A 53 15.52 -2.38 16.54
N ASN A 54 15.20 -3.66 16.71
CA ASN A 54 14.29 -4.36 15.79
C ASN A 54 12.86 -4.26 16.33
N PRO A 55 11.86 -3.92 15.50
CA PRO A 55 10.46 -3.95 15.93
C PRO A 55 10.13 -5.32 16.56
N PRO A 56 9.27 -5.37 17.60
CA PRO A 56 8.83 -6.62 18.24
C PRO A 56 7.85 -7.42 17.35
N TYR A 57 8.09 -7.40 16.04
CA TYR A 57 7.36 -8.13 15.01
C TYR A 57 8.27 -9.19 14.40
N VAL A 58 7.72 -10.37 14.14
CA VAL A 58 8.44 -11.48 13.51
C VAL A 58 7.88 -11.73 12.12
N LYS A 59 8.75 -11.80 11.12
CA LYS A 59 8.37 -12.14 9.74
C LYS A 59 7.72 -13.50 9.65
N ARG A 60 8.23 -14.43 10.47
CA ARG A 60 7.83 -15.83 10.65
C ARG A 60 8.50 -16.38 11.91
N PRO A 61 8.07 -17.55 12.43
CA PRO A 61 8.67 -18.14 13.62
C PRO A 61 10.21 -18.20 13.53
N GLY A 62 10.89 -17.61 14.51
CA GLY A 62 12.36 -17.58 14.60
C GLY A 62 13.08 -16.61 13.65
N LYS A 63 12.37 -15.74 12.91
CA LYS A 63 12.97 -14.71 12.05
C LYS A 63 12.40 -13.33 12.36
N TYR A 64 13.25 -12.50 12.96
CA TYR A 64 12.97 -11.10 13.29
C TYR A 64 13.09 -10.18 12.08
N ILE A 65 12.51 -8.98 12.23
CA ILE A 65 12.77 -7.82 11.37
C ILE A 65 14.17 -7.27 11.65
N TYR A 66 14.85 -6.79 10.60
CA TYR A 66 16.14 -6.11 10.63
C TYR A 66 16.05 -4.88 9.72
N LEU A 67 15.92 -3.70 10.33
CA LEU A 67 15.88 -2.43 9.63
C LEU A 67 17.30 -1.87 9.49
N ILE A 68 17.64 -1.39 8.30
CA ILE A 68 18.89 -0.70 7.99
C ILE A 68 18.53 0.75 7.78
N ASN A 69 18.75 1.57 8.79
CA ASN A 69 18.39 2.98 8.72
C ASN A 69 19.65 3.79 8.35
N ASN A 70 19.52 4.63 7.33
CA ASN A 70 20.56 5.49 6.79
C ASN A 70 20.43 6.88 7.42
N ALA A 71 21.48 7.32 8.12
CA ALA A 71 21.48 8.62 8.80
C ALA A 71 21.37 9.81 7.84
N ASP A 72 21.72 9.62 6.57
CA ASP A 72 21.64 10.65 5.52
C ASP A 72 20.33 10.56 4.71
N ALA A 73 19.45 9.58 4.99
CA ALA A 73 18.18 9.47 4.29
C ALA A 73 17.23 10.60 4.70
N GLY A 74 16.54 11.16 3.70
CA GLY A 74 15.68 12.33 3.87
C GLY A 74 14.25 12.10 3.39
N ASN A 75 13.39 13.03 3.77
CA ASN A 75 12.02 13.09 3.25
C ASN A 75 12.05 13.57 1.79
N VAL A 76 11.18 13.02 0.95
CA VAL A 76 11.03 13.38 -0.47
C VAL A 76 9.61 13.85 -0.78
N SER A 77 9.38 14.44 -1.96
CA SER A 77 8.00 14.73 -2.40
C SER A 77 7.22 13.44 -2.62
N PHE A 78 5.89 13.52 -2.57
CA PHE A 78 5.06 12.36 -2.88
C PHE A 78 5.26 11.85 -4.31
N GLU A 79 5.52 12.73 -5.28
CA GLU A 79 5.86 12.34 -6.65
C GLU A 79 7.15 11.51 -6.72
N ALA A 80 8.21 11.96 -6.02
CA ALA A 80 9.47 11.24 -5.96
C ALA A 80 9.33 9.90 -5.23
N LEU A 81 8.54 9.86 -4.14
CA LEU A 81 8.18 8.63 -3.46
C LEU A 81 7.45 7.67 -4.42
N LYS A 82 6.41 8.14 -5.12
CA LYS A 82 5.65 7.34 -6.08
C LYS A 82 6.55 6.74 -7.17
N ALA A 83 7.45 7.55 -7.73
CA ALA A 83 8.42 7.09 -8.71
C ALA A 83 9.36 6.00 -8.14
N PHE A 84 9.84 6.17 -6.90
CA PHE A 84 10.65 5.16 -6.22
C PHE A 84 9.87 3.86 -6.04
N ILE A 85 8.65 3.92 -5.48
CA ILE A 85 7.83 2.74 -5.22
C ILE A 85 7.56 1.96 -6.51
N ILE A 86 7.17 2.64 -7.61
CA ILE A 86 6.93 2.00 -8.91
C ILE A 86 8.19 1.33 -9.49
N SER A 87 9.38 1.87 -9.18
CA SER A 87 10.66 1.32 -9.65
C SER A 87 11.17 0.17 -8.79
N ASP A 88 10.76 0.13 -7.52
CA ASP A 88 11.07 -0.94 -6.59
C ASP A 88 10.33 -2.22 -7.03
N GLN A 89 10.91 -3.39 -6.74
CA GLN A 89 10.37 -4.67 -7.22
C GLN A 89 9.91 -5.56 -6.08
N THR A 90 9.77 -5.02 -4.86
CA THR A 90 9.38 -5.79 -3.67
C THR A 90 8.00 -6.42 -3.85
N ASP A 91 7.06 -5.72 -4.49
CA ASP A 91 5.71 -6.20 -4.78
C ASP A 91 5.67 -7.41 -5.74
N ARG A 92 6.73 -7.61 -6.54
CA ARG A 92 6.86 -8.74 -7.47
C ARG A 92 7.21 -10.05 -6.77
N ASP A 93 7.68 -9.99 -5.53
CA ASP A 93 7.92 -11.17 -4.73
C ASP A 93 6.62 -11.87 -4.35
N LEU A 94 6.70 -13.20 -4.25
CA LEU A 94 5.52 -14.01 -3.93
C LEU A 94 5.17 -13.94 -2.44
N TYR A 95 3.92 -13.61 -2.10
CA TYR A 95 3.42 -13.83 -0.76
C TYR A 95 3.25 -15.33 -0.50
N ILE A 96 3.97 -15.84 0.51
CA ILE A 96 3.89 -17.24 0.91
C ILE A 96 3.56 -17.32 2.40
N PRO A 97 2.34 -17.77 2.78
CA PRO A 97 1.94 -17.90 4.18
C PRO A 97 2.98 -18.65 5.02
N GLY A 98 3.35 -18.09 6.17
CA GLY A 98 4.35 -18.67 7.09
C GLY A 98 5.81 -18.60 6.63
N MET A 99 6.09 -18.24 5.38
CA MET A 99 7.46 -18.17 4.84
C MET A 99 7.88 -16.76 4.43
N ARG A 100 7.01 -16.03 3.73
CA ARG A 100 7.25 -14.67 3.24
C ARG A 100 5.93 -13.91 3.31
N MET A 101 5.67 -13.34 4.48
CA MET A 101 4.45 -12.57 4.78
C MET A 101 4.75 -11.06 4.77
N CYS A 102 3.74 -10.23 5.05
CA CYS A 102 3.81 -8.75 5.00
C CYS A 102 5.07 -8.16 5.66
N GLY A 103 5.50 -8.67 6.82
CA GLY A 103 6.74 -8.20 7.46
C GLY A 103 8.02 -8.39 6.62
N SER A 104 8.08 -9.37 5.73
CA SER A 104 9.23 -9.53 4.82
C SER A 104 9.23 -8.50 3.70
N PHE A 105 8.04 -8.15 3.17
CA PHE A 105 7.88 -7.10 2.16
C PHE A 105 8.20 -5.74 2.77
N ALA A 106 7.61 -5.44 3.94
CA ALA A 106 7.82 -4.17 4.63
C ALA A 106 9.29 -3.93 5.01
N GLU A 107 10.02 -4.95 5.45
CA GLU A 107 11.47 -4.82 5.67
C GLU A 107 12.24 -4.55 4.37
N THR A 108 11.91 -5.28 3.30
CA THR A 108 12.64 -5.17 2.03
C THR A 108 12.46 -3.78 1.43
N LEU A 109 11.21 -3.29 1.39
CA LEU A 109 10.91 -1.94 0.92
C LEU A 109 11.57 -0.87 1.78
N HIS A 110 11.49 -0.99 3.11
CA HIS A 110 12.17 -0.08 4.04
C HIS A 110 13.67 0.04 3.71
N ASN A 111 14.36 -1.10 3.66
CA ASN A 111 15.81 -1.12 3.46
C ASN A 111 16.22 -0.68 2.05
N ASN A 112 15.37 -0.89 1.05
CA ASN A 112 15.57 -0.36 -0.30
C ASN A 112 15.44 1.17 -0.35
N ALA A 113 14.44 1.73 0.34
CA ALA A 113 14.24 3.17 0.44
C ALA A 113 15.41 3.86 1.14
N GLU A 114 15.80 3.36 2.31
CA GLU A 114 16.92 3.92 3.09
C GLU A 114 18.23 3.87 2.30
N ARG A 115 18.46 2.79 1.55
CA ARG A 115 19.59 2.65 0.62
C ARG A 115 19.53 3.62 -0.57
N ALA A 116 18.33 4.02 -0.99
CA ALA A 116 18.11 5.05 -1.99
C ALA A 116 18.17 6.49 -1.41
N GLY A 117 18.42 6.64 -0.11
CA GLY A 117 18.43 7.94 0.58
C GLY A 117 17.03 8.48 0.87
N ILE A 118 16.00 7.65 0.78
CA ILE A 118 14.62 7.99 1.12
C ILE A 118 14.32 7.44 2.50
N ARG A 119 13.95 8.33 3.41
CA ARG A 119 13.68 7.95 4.78
C ARG A 119 12.37 7.17 4.88
N ALA A 120 12.42 6.01 5.51
CA ALA A 120 11.30 5.10 5.68
C ALA A 120 11.10 4.76 7.15
N ALA A 121 9.87 4.31 7.46
CA ALA A 121 9.55 3.65 8.71
C ALA A 121 8.86 2.32 8.42
N MET A 122 8.96 1.39 9.37
CA MET A 122 8.11 0.21 9.42
C MET A 122 6.87 0.51 10.27
N VAL A 123 5.71 0.04 9.83
CA VAL A 123 4.43 0.20 10.51
C VAL A 123 3.84 -1.16 10.82
N ILE A 124 3.39 -1.35 12.06
CA ILE A 124 2.64 -2.52 12.48
C ILE A 124 1.22 -2.10 12.85
N LEU A 125 0.24 -2.71 12.18
CA LEU A 125 -1.18 -2.54 12.43
C LEU A 125 -1.73 -3.71 13.22
N GLN A 126 -2.59 -3.42 14.20
CA GLN A 126 -3.45 -4.43 14.83
C GLN A 126 -4.90 -4.13 14.52
N PHE A 127 -5.73 -5.17 14.47
CA PHE A 127 -7.15 -5.05 14.17
C PHE A 127 -8.01 -5.37 15.40
N GLU A 128 -9.22 -4.80 15.47
CA GLU A 128 -10.15 -4.95 16.60
C GLU A 128 -10.69 -6.37 16.73
N ASP A 129 -10.85 -7.08 15.61
CA ASP A 129 -11.35 -8.46 15.56
C ASP A 129 -10.30 -9.50 15.99
N GLY A 130 -9.08 -9.06 16.31
CA GLY A 130 -7.97 -9.94 16.66
C GLY A 130 -7.37 -10.71 15.48
N SER A 131 -7.67 -10.30 14.24
CA SER A 131 -7.01 -10.84 13.04
C SER A 131 -5.50 -10.59 13.07
N VAL A 132 -4.78 -11.32 12.21
CA VAL A 132 -3.31 -11.31 12.18
C VAL A 132 -2.81 -9.87 11.95
N PRO A 133 -1.88 -9.36 12.78
CA PRO A 133 -1.35 -8.01 12.61
C PRO A 133 -0.67 -7.84 11.25
N HIS A 134 -0.89 -6.70 10.61
CA HIS A 134 -0.35 -6.38 9.30
C HIS A 134 0.89 -5.49 9.40
N ALA A 135 1.81 -5.62 8.45
CA ALA A 135 3.06 -4.87 8.41
C ALA A 135 3.19 -4.15 7.07
N LEU A 136 3.48 -2.85 7.11
CA LEU A 136 3.61 -1.97 5.94
C LEU A 136 4.66 -0.88 6.22
N ASN A 137 4.82 0.10 5.32
CA ASN A 137 5.78 1.19 5.47
C ASN A 137 5.12 2.57 5.60
N ALA A 138 5.80 3.48 6.29
CA ALA A 138 5.42 4.90 6.34
C ALA A 138 6.56 5.77 5.82
N PHE A 139 6.19 6.87 5.16
CA PHE A 139 7.09 7.85 4.58
C PHE A 139 6.56 9.24 4.91
N GLU A 140 7.39 10.09 5.52
CA GLU A 140 7.06 11.51 5.67
C GLU A 140 7.42 12.20 4.35
N THR A 141 6.42 12.70 3.64
CA THR A 141 6.63 13.44 2.38
C THR A 141 6.70 14.93 2.62
N THR A 142 7.42 15.66 1.78
CA THR A 142 7.61 17.11 1.95
C THR A 142 6.37 17.95 1.64
N ASP A 143 5.38 17.38 0.96
CA ASP A 143 4.23 18.06 0.37
C ASP A 143 2.87 17.45 0.75
N MET A 144 2.80 16.13 1.00
CA MET A 144 1.57 15.46 1.47
C MET A 144 1.62 15.06 2.95
N GLY A 145 2.75 15.23 3.64
CA GLY A 145 2.94 14.73 5.00
C GLY A 145 3.07 13.20 5.04
N LEU A 146 2.60 12.56 6.12
CA LEU A 146 2.74 11.12 6.31
C LEU A 146 1.89 10.31 5.32
N VAL A 147 2.53 9.39 4.61
CA VAL A 147 1.95 8.46 3.64
C VAL A 147 2.29 7.03 4.04
N TYR A 148 1.34 6.12 3.89
CA TYR A 148 1.52 4.70 4.16
C TYR A 148 1.53 3.91 2.85
N ILE A 149 2.49 3.01 2.69
CA ILE A 149 2.64 2.16 1.51
C ILE A 149 2.55 0.70 1.92
N ASP A 150 1.66 -0.03 1.26
CA ASP A 150 1.55 -1.48 1.34
C ASP A 150 2.00 -2.10 0.01
N CYS A 151 3.21 -2.67 0.03
CA CYS A 151 3.80 -3.38 -1.10
C CYS A 151 3.68 -4.91 -0.97
N THR A 152 2.76 -5.40 -0.13
CA THR A 152 2.59 -6.85 0.07
C THR A 152 2.20 -7.50 -1.27
N GLY A 153 3.12 -8.28 -1.83
CA GLY A 153 2.99 -8.86 -3.16
C GLY A 153 1.88 -9.88 -3.29
N ALA A 154 1.59 -10.29 -4.53
CA ALA A 154 0.47 -11.17 -4.83
C ALA A 154 0.58 -12.56 -4.17
N ARG A 155 -0.54 -13.19 -3.80
CA ARG A 155 -0.65 -14.53 -3.21
C ARG A 155 -0.97 -15.45 -4.36
N ARG A 156 0.02 -16.25 -4.80
CA ARG A 156 -0.25 -17.26 -5.81
C ARG A 156 -0.99 -18.43 -5.18
N SER A 157 -2.21 -18.65 -5.63
CA SER A 157 -2.80 -19.97 -5.64
C SER A 157 -2.44 -20.61 -6.99
N PRO A 158 -1.89 -21.84 -7.03
CA PRO A 158 -1.67 -22.56 -8.29
C PRO A 158 -2.93 -22.81 -9.12
N ALA A 159 -4.13 -22.52 -8.59
CA ALA A 159 -5.41 -22.74 -9.25
C ALA A 159 -5.92 -21.52 -10.06
N ASP A 160 -5.27 -20.37 -9.98
CA ASP A 160 -5.92 -19.12 -10.42
C ASP A 160 -5.49 -18.75 -11.85
N PHE A 161 -6.10 -19.41 -12.85
CA PHE A 161 -6.01 -19.02 -14.26
C PHE A 161 -6.45 -17.56 -14.48
N GLU A 162 -7.36 -17.06 -13.64
CA GLU A 162 -7.75 -15.64 -13.60
C GLU A 162 -6.63 -14.73 -13.11
N GLU A 163 -5.79 -15.15 -12.14
CA GLU A 163 -4.62 -14.38 -11.70
C GLU A 163 -3.55 -14.32 -12.81
N TRP A 164 -3.42 -15.39 -13.61
CA TRP A 164 -2.55 -15.40 -14.79
C TRP A 164 -3.04 -14.44 -15.88
N LEU A 165 -4.35 -14.41 -16.16
CA LEU A 165 -4.94 -13.42 -17.06
C LEU A 165 -4.83 -11.99 -16.50
N TYR A 166 -5.09 -11.80 -15.21
CA TYR A 166 -4.95 -10.52 -14.52
C TYR A 166 -3.54 -9.96 -14.69
N LYS A 167 -2.48 -10.77 -14.49
CA LYS A 167 -1.09 -10.37 -14.73
C LYS A 167 -0.73 -10.11 -16.19
N LEU A 168 -1.48 -10.64 -17.15
CA LEU A 168 -1.30 -10.32 -18.57
C LEU A 168 -1.74 -8.87 -18.88
N PHE A 169 -2.70 -8.34 -18.11
CA PHE A 169 -3.28 -7.00 -18.31
C PHE A 169 -2.83 -5.96 -17.26
N TYR A 170 -2.41 -6.41 -16.07
CA TYR A 170 -1.81 -5.61 -15.00
C TYR A 170 -0.29 -5.84 -14.96
N VAL A 171 0.39 -5.25 -15.95
CA VAL A 171 1.86 -5.19 -16.03
C VAL A 171 2.44 -4.25 -14.96
N VAL A 172 1.58 -3.43 -14.36
CA VAL A 172 1.89 -2.44 -13.33
C VAL A 172 1.84 -3.12 -11.96
N GLY A 173 2.79 -2.78 -11.09
CA GLY A 173 2.95 -3.38 -9.77
C GLY A 173 1.70 -3.35 -8.88
N GLN A 174 1.74 -4.12 -7.80
CA GLN A 174 0.67 -4.20 -6.78
C GLN A 174 0.86 -3.17 -5.66
N ASP A 175 1.80 -2.23 -5.82
CA ASP A 175 2.05 -1.20 -4.83
C ASP A 175 0.82 -0.32 -4.59
N ARG A 176 0.46 -0.22 -3.32
CA ARG A 176 -0.73 0.49 -2.89
C ARG A 176 -0.39 1.53 -1.85
N MET A 177 -1.06 2.66 -1.95
CA MET A 177 -1.16 3.60 -0.85
C MET A 177 -2.23 3.10 0.13
N ALA A 178 -1.83 2.93 1.39
CA ALA A 178 -2.69 2.50 2.47
C ALA A 178 -3.31 3.70 3.20
N TYR A 179 -4.56 3.53 3.62
CA TYR A 179 -5.33 4.49 4.39
C TYR A 179 -5.63 3.88 5.75
N VAL A 180 -4.89 4.32 6.75
CA VAL A 180 -4.94 3.77 8.12
C VAL A 180 -5.46 4.83 9.08
N MET A 181 -6.53 4.51 9.81
CA MET A 181 -7.07 5.36 10.85
C MET A 181 -7.69 4.50 11.94
N LYS A 182 -7.32 4.73 13.21
CA LYS A 182 -7.85 3.99 14.34
C LYS A 182 -9.39 4.08 14.38
N GLY A 183 -10.04 2.94 14.58
CA GLY A 183 -11.50 2.82 14.58
C GLY A 183 -12.13 2.85 13.18
N LYS A 184 -11.32 2.91 12.11
CA LYS A 184 -11.76 2.82 10.72
C LYS A 184 -11.23 1.55 10.08
N GLU A 185 -11.85 1.19 8.96
CA GLU A 185 -11.42 0.08 8.11
C GLU A 185 -10.04 0.35 7.50
N TYR A 186 -9.23 -0.69 7.36
CA TYR A 186 -7.99 -0.61 6.61
C TYR A 186 -8.25 -0.44 5.11
N GLY A 187 -7.85 0.70 4.54
CA GLY A 187 -8.04 0.96 3.12
C GLY A 187 -6.77 0.82 2.30
N THR A 188 -6.90 0.47 1.02
CA THR A 188 -5.81 0.59 0.05
C THR A 188 -6.32 1.06 -1.31
N ILE A 189 -5.50 1.84 -2.02
CA ILE A 189 -5.69 2.24 -3.42
C ILE A 189 -4.36 2.00 -4.13
N LEU A 190 -4.39 1.61 -5.42
CA LEU A 190 -3.17 1.54 -6.23
C LEU A 190 -2.43 2.87 -6.16
N ILE A 191 -1.10 2.84 -6.01
CA ILE A 191 -0.33 4.07 -5.79
C ILE A 191 -0.45 5.04 -6.97
N GLU A 192 -0.67 4.54 -8.19
CA GLU A 192 -0.92 5.36 -9.38
C GLU A 192 -2.20 6.20 -9.24
N ASP A 193 -3.27 5.61 -8.72
CA ASP A 193 -4.60 6.21 -8.54
C ASP A 193 -4.71 7.07 -7.26
N ALA A 194 -3.70 7.04 -6.38
CA ALA A 194 -3.72 7.79 -5.13
C ALA A 194 -3.27 9.24 -5.33
N GLU A 195 -4.17 10.19 -5.03
CA GLU A 195 -3.95 11.64 -5.17
C GLU A 195 -4.00 12.40 -3.84
N SER A 196 -4.44 11.76 -2.75
CA SER A 196 -4.57 12.38 -1.43
C SER A 196 -4.31 11.37 -0.32
N ASN A 197 -3.77 11.82 0.81
CA ASN A 197 -3.56 10.98 2.01
C ASN A 197 -4.71 11.03 3.02
N GLN A 198 -5.78 11.76 2.71
CA GLN A 198 -6.93 11.88 3.59
C GLN A 198 -7.77 10.61 3.55
N TYR A 199 -8.17 10.10 4.71
CA TYR A 199 -9.03 8.91 4.78
C TYR A 199 -10.37 9.11 4.05
N SER A 200 -10.90 10.34 4.06
CA SER A 200 -12.10 10.73 3.32
C SER A 200 -11.97 10.51 1.81
N TYR A 201 -10.77 10.70 1.24
CA TYR A 201 -10.50 10.39 -0.17
C TYR A 201 -10.68 8.90 -0.44
N TYR A 202 -10.10 8.04 0.39
CA TYR A 202 -10.32 6.60 0.31
C TYR A 202 -11.78 6.20 0.47
N ALA A 203 -12.47 6.77 1.47
CA ALA A 203 -13.88 6.47 1.70
C ALA A 203 -14.76 6.87 0.50
N GLY A 204 -14.45 7.98 -0.18
CA GLY A 204 -15.11 8.38 -1.42
C GLY A 204 -14.76 7.46 -2.60
N TYR A 205 -13.47 7.17 -2.77
CA TYR A 205 -12.96 6.28 -3.82
C TYR A 205 -13.59 4.88 -3.74
N SER A 206 -13.57 4.26 -2.55
CA SER A 206 -14.15 2.94 -2.30
C SER A 206 -15.65 2.88 -2.63
N LYS A 207 -16.42 3.91 -2.27
CA LYS A 207 -17.85 3.97 -2.59
C LYS A 207 -18.15 4.14 -4.08
N SER A 208 -17.23 4.76 -4.82
CA SER A 208 -17.40 5.04 -6.24
C SER A 208 -17.01 3.89 -7.17
N ARG A 209 -16.05 3.06 -6.74
CA ARG A 209 -15.57 1.87 -7.47
C ARG A 209 -16.36 0.65 -6.98
N ILE A 210 -17.56 0.45 -7.53
CA ILE A 210 -18.50 -0.63 -7.17
C ILE A 210 -17.97 -2.05 -7.45
N GLU A 211 -16.85 -2.25 -8.17
CA GLU A 211 -16.51 -3.57 -8.73
C GLU A 211 -15.05 -4.05 -8.60
N ASP A 212 -14.17 -3.41 -7.81
CA ASP A 212 -12.76 -3.84 -7.71
C ASP A 212 -12.49 -4.68 -6.44
N GLU A 213 -13.39 -5.62 -6.13
CA GLU A 213 -13.23 -6.58 -5.05
C GLU A 213 -12.25 -7.71 -5.44
N HIS A 214 -10.99 -7.36 -5.70
CA HIS A 214 -9.86 -8.27 -5.50
C HIS A 214 -9.07 -7.78 -4.28
N PHE A 215 -9.75 -7.73 -3.14
CA PHE A 215 -9.09 -7.50 -1.86
C PHE A 215 -8.28 -8.74 -1.46
N PHE A 216 -7.02 -8.51 -1.15
CA PHE A 216 -6.05 -9.56 -0.79
C PHE A 216 -6.37 -10.26 0.54
N PHE A 217 -7.18 -9.61 1.38
CA PHE A 217 -7.66 -10.11 2.66
C PHE A 217 -9.19 -10.14 2.62
N GLU A 218 -9.79 -11.25 3.05
CA GLU A 218 -11.23 -11.36 3.26
C GLU A 218 -11.67 -10.28 4.26
N ARG A 219 -12.18 -9.15 3.74
CA ARG A 219 -12.57 -7.92 4.45
C ARG A 219 -11.44 -7.22 5.21
N PRO A 220 -11.14 -5.94 4.93
CA PRO A 220 -10.19 -5.21 5.72
C PRO A 220 -10.66 -5.06 7.17
N GLY A 221 -9.78 -5.37 8.12
CA GLY A 221 -10.08 -5.24 9.54
C GLY A 221 -10.23 -3.78 9.97
N ILE A 222 -10.95 -3.54 11.08
CA ILE A 222 -10.99 -2.24 11.74
C ILE A 222 -9.68 -2.04 12.50
N VAL A 223 -8.96 -0.96 12.20
CA VAL A 223 -7.66 -0.64 12.80
C VAL A 223 -7.82 -0.33 14.29
N LYS A 224 -7.22 -1.15 15.14
CA LYS A 224 -7.17 -1.00 16.60
C LYS A 224 -6.01 -0.11 17.04
N SER A 225 -4.83 -0.36 16.47
CA SER A 225 -3.62 0.39 16.78
C SER A 225 -2.67 0.45 15.57
N ILE A 226 -1.90 1.53 15.54
CA ILE A 226 -0.88 1.81 14.54
C ILE A 226 0.40 2.09 15.33
N THR A 227 1.47 1.34 15.07
CA THR A 227 2.77 1.58 15.70
C THR A 227 3.82 1.80 14.61
N ILE A 228 4.56 2.90 14.69
CA ILE A 228 5.54 3.32 13.68
C ILE A 228 6.95 3.25 14.26
N TYR A 229 7.87 2.66 13.50
CA TYR A 229 9.28 2.47 13.82
C TYR A 229 10.14 3.13 12.73
N TRP A 230 10.66 4.33 13.01
CA TRP A 230 11.56 5.11 12.14
C TRP A 230 13.02 4.64 12.21
#